data_AF-E3NTV5-F1
#
_entry.id   AF-E3NTV5-F1
#
_cell.length_a   1.000
_cell.length_b   1.000
_cell.length_c   1.000
_cell.angle_alpha   90.00
_cell.angle_beta   90.00
_cell.angle_gamma   90.00
#
_symmetry.space_group_name_H-M   'P 1'
#
loop_
_entity.id
_entity.type
_entity.pdbx_description
1 polymer ?
#
loop_
_entity_poly.entity_id
_entity_poly.type
_entity_poly.pdbx_seq_one_letter_code
_entity_poly.pdbx_strand_id
1 'polypeptide(L)'
;NKVVHVLAFVSNKGLEDRPLSEILACRNLHYLLVYLAVCIAGLVIHPMIYCALLFDIIATEETLQNVIASVTRNYQSIVWTGLLALILLYGFSILGFLFFRHDFYLDVDPVEADSSATISSGLPSETCPSEGCPGLKPTGKDGDDDDDKKIKSCETLWMCILQTMYLGLRNGGGIGDVLRNPAPWEDMFVWRVAYDMTFFVVLIVIVLNLIFGVIIDTFGDLRAEKNEKEQILKNNCFICGLDRSRFDNRSVTFETHRETEHNIWHYLYYIVMLQSKMKLNSLDRKSYVLMCKGPIWTGSQMPAYHVKI
;
A
#
# COMPACT_ATOMS: atom_id res chain seq x y z
N ASN A 1 29.27 -2.03 -1.13
CA ASN A 1 28.43 -0.86 -1.49
C ASN A 1 27.45 -0.44 -0.39
N LYS A 2 26.55 -1.29 0.09
CA LYS A 2 25.53 -0.85 1.07
C LYS A 2 26.10 -0.48 2.45
N VAL A 3 27.11 -1.21 2.93
CA VAL A 3 27.89 -0.83 4.13
C VAL A 3 28.58 0.53 3.97
N VAL A 4 29.14 0.80 2.79
CA VAL A 4 29.78 2.09 2.48
C VAL A 4 28.75 3.23 2.48
N HIS A 5 27.54 2.98 1.98
CA HIS A 5 26.45 3.95 2.00
C HIS A 5 25.95 4.25 3.43
N VAL A 6 25.96 3.25 4.33
CA VAL A 6 25.69 3.46 5.76
C VAL A 6 26.74 4.34 6.40
N LEU A 7 28.02 4.03 6.18
CA LEU A 7 29.13 4.82 6.71
C LEU A 7 29.12 6.26 6.18
N ALA A 8 28.85 6.45 4.89
CA ALA A 8 28.73 7.77 4.27
C ALA A 8 27.55 8.57 4.84
N PHE A 9 26.39 7.93 5.06
CA PHE A 9 25.22 8.58 5.65
C PHE A 9 25.47 9.02 7.10
N VAL A 10 26.08 8.16 7.90
CA VAL A 10 26.41 8.45 9.31
C VAL A 10 27.42 9.60 9.40
N SER A 11 28.43 9.62 8.52
CA SER A 11 29.44 10.67 8.48
C SER A 11 28.86 12.01 8.00
N ASN A 12 28.04 12.02 6.93
CA ASN A 12 27.49 13.26 6.36
C ASN A 12 26.49 13.97 7.27
N LYS A 13 25.76 13.23 8.12
CA LYS A 13 24.81 13.82 9.08
C LYS A 13 25.44 14.25 10.41
N GLY A 14 26.74 14.07 10.60
CA GLY A 14 27.44 14.49 11.82
C GLY A 14 26.86 13.85 13.09
N LEU A 15 26.45 12.58 13.03
CA LEU A 15 25.93 11.84 14.19
C LEU A 15 27.02 11.42 15.18
N GLU A 16 28.28 11.81 14.95
CA GLU A 16 29.44 11.40 15.72
C GLU A 16 29.40 11.86 17.19
N ASP A 17 28.70 12.96 17.48
CA ASP A 17 28.58 13.54 18.83
C ASP A 17 27.32 13.08 19.62
N ARG A 18 26.48 12.20 19.04
CA ARG A 18 25.19 11.78 19.64
C ARG A 18 25.29 10.41 20.31
N PRO A 19 24.55 10.13 21.40
CA PRO A 19 24.52 8.81 22.01
C PRO A 19 23.92 7.76 21.05
N LEU A 20 24.50 6.55 21.03
CA LEU A 20 24.12 5.45 20.11
C LEU A 20 22.63 5.08 20.12
N SER A 21 21.91 5.30 21.23
CA SER A 21 20.47 5.07 21.33
C SER A 21 19.64 6.09 20.54
N GLU A 22 20.04 7.37 20.51
CA GLU A 22 19.39 8.41 19.69
C GLU A 22 19.71 8.22 18.20
N ILE A 23 20.91 7.72 17.90
CA ILE A 23 21.32 7.35 16.54
C ILE A 23 20.45 6.21 16.02
N LEU A 24 20.21 5.17 16.83
CA LEU A 24 19.38 4.02 16.45
C LEU A 24 17.88 4.35 16.36
N ALA A 25 17.40 5.34 17.12
CA ALA A 25 16.02 5.83 17.05
C ALA A 25 15.72 6.66 15.78
N CYS A 26 16.74 7.04 15.01
CA CYS A 26 16.54 7.75 13.75
C CYS A 26 15.87 6.83 12.72
N ARG A 27 14.64 7.16 12.33
CA ARG A 27 13.85 6.44 11.30
C ARG A 27 14.65 6.12 10.02
N ASN A 28 15.46 7.05 9.56
CA ASN A 28 16.29 6.87 8.35
C ASN A 28 17.42 5.85 8.54
N LEU A 29 18.00 5.75 9.75
CA LEU A 29 19.00 4.72 10.05
C LEU A 29 18.35 3.35 10.21
N HIS A 30 17.15 3.30 10.82
CA HIS A 30 16.39 2.07 10.91
C HIS A 30 16.07 1.47 9.53
N TYR A 31 15.61 2.29 8.57
CA TYR A 31 15.41 1.85 7.18
C TYR A 31 16.69 1.28 6.56
N LEU A 32 17.83 1.92 6.81
CA LEU A 32 19.11 1.50 6.25
C LEU A 32 19.65 0.20 6.89
N LEU A 33 19.38 -0.01 8.18
CA LEU A 33 19.69 -1.26 8.89
C LEU A 33 18.79 -2.41 8.44
N VAL A 34 17.50 -2.18 8.27
CA VAL A 34 16.56 -3.16 7.69
C VAL A 34 17.01 -3.56 6.29
N TYR A 35 17.43 -2.60 5.47
CA TYR A 35 17.95 -2.88 4.13
C TYR A 35 19.20 -3.77 4.17
N LEU A 36 20.15 -3.49 5.06
CA LEU A 36 21.33 -4.34 5.26
C LEU A 36 20.94 -5.76 5.71
N ALA A 37 19.95 -5.87 6.61
CA ALA A 37 19.45 -7.16 7.07
C ALA A 37 18.82 -7.98 5.93
N VAL A 38 18.03 -7.34 5.05
CA VAL A 38 17.44 -8.00 3.87
C VAL A 38 18.52 -8.46 2.88
N CYS A 39 19.60 -7.68 2.68
CA CYS A 39 20.75 -8.13 1.89
C CYS A 39 21.43 -9.37 2.48
N ILE A 40 21.64 -9.40 3.80
CA ILE A 40 22.27 -10.54 4.47
C ILE A 40 21.34 -11.76 4.40
N ALA A 41 20.03 -11.57 4.59
CA ALA A 41 19.03 -12.63 4.45
C ALA A 41 19.01 -13.21 3.02
N GLY A 42 19.15 -12.37 1.99
CA GLY A 42 19.26 -12.81 0.60
C GLY A 42 20.53 -13.60 0.28
N LEU A 43 21.62 -13.40 1.04
CA LEU A 43 22.84 -14.20 0.93
C LEU A 43 22.73 -15.55 1.66
N VAL A 44 22.09 -15.58 2.84
CA VAL A 44 22.09 -16.75 3.73
C VAL A 44 20.92 -17.70 3.46
N ILE A 45 19.74 -17.18 3.11
CA ILE A 45 18.50 -17.96 3.00
C ILE A 45 18.21 -18.32 1.54
N HIS A 46 17.89 -17.32 0.70
CA HIS A 46 17.53 -17.55 -0.70
C HIS A 46 17.63 -16.29 -1.57
N PRO A 47 18.10 -16.39 -2.84
CA PRO A 47 18.22 -15.25 -3.74
C PRO A 47 16.91 -14.52 -4.06
N MET A 48 15.74 -15.15 -3.93
CA MET A 48 14.45 -14.49 -4.20
C MET A 48 14.15 -13.33 -3.25
N ILE A 49 14.79 -13.30 -2.07
CA ILE A 49 14.68 -12.18 -1.13
C ILE A 49 15.20 -10.88 -1.76
N TYR A 50 16.07 -10.96 -2.78
CA TYR A 50 16.53 -9.76 -3.48
C TYR A 50 15.40 -8.98 -4.18
N CYS A 51 14.28 -9.62 -4.50
CA CYS A 51 13.11 -8.95 -5.07
C CYS A 51 12.54 -7.89 -4.10
N ALA A 52 12.68 -8.10 -2.78
CA ALA A 52 12.19 -7.16 -1.79
C ALA A 52 12.93 -5.81 -1.84
N LEU A 53 14.18 -5.77 -2.31
CA LEU A 53 14.93 -4.52 -2.42
C LEU A 53 14.44 -3.65 -3.59
N LEU A 54 13.63 -4.18 -4.51
CA LEU A 54 12.99 -3.38 -5.56
C LEU A 54 11.94 -2.43 -5.00
N PHE A 55 11.33 -2.76 -3.85
CA PHE A 55 10.41 -1.85 -3.14
C PHE A 55 11.10 -0.57 -2.64
N ASP A 56 12.44 -0.51 -2.64
CA ASP A 56 13.21 0.71 -2.32
C ASP A 56 12.92 1.86 -3.30
N ILE A 57 12.59 1.55 -4.55
CA ILE A 57 12.20 2.57 -5.55
C ILE A 57 10.97 3.36 -5.06
N ILE A 58 10.03 2.69 -4.39
CA ILE A 58 8.82 3.32 -3.85
C ILE A 58 9.16 4.28 -2.70
N ALA A 59 10.15 3.92 -1.86
CA ALA A 59 10.54 4.72 -0.71
C ALA A 59 11.44 5.91 -1.08
N THR A 60 12.08 5.89 -2.24
CA THR A 60 12.96 6.97 -2.70
C THR A 60 12.25 7.99 -3.59
N GLU A 61 11.24 7.57 -4.35
CA GLU A 61 10.56 8.41 -5.34
C GLU A 61 9.31 9.12 -4.75
N GLU A 62 9.35 10.46 -4.68
CA GLU A 62 8.25 11.27 -4.12
C GLU A 62 6.93 11.08 -4.87
N THR A 63 6.98 10.86 -6.19
CA THR A 63 5.78 10.67 -7.01
C THR A 63 5.03 9.38 -6.64
N LEU A 64 5.75 8.27 -6.45
CA LEU A 64 5.17 6.99 -6.03
C LEU A 64 4.68 7.02 -4.59
N GLN A 65 5.38 7.74 -3.70
CA GLN A 65 4.90 7.96 -2.34
C GLN A 65 3.55 8.67 -2.31
N ASN A 66 3.34 9.66 -3.19
CA ASN A 66 2.05 10.35 -3.27
C ASN A 66 0.91 9.43 -3.71
N VAL A 67 1.17 8.48 -4.62
CA VAL A 67 0.18 7.47 -5.02
C VAL A 67 -0.18 6.56 -3.85
N ILE A 68 0.81 6.10 -3.07
CA ILE A 68 0.53 5.28 -1.87
C ILE A 68 -0.14 6.10 -0.76
N ALA A 69 0.25 7.36 -0.61
CA ALA A 69 -0.36 8.30 0.33
C ALA A 69 -1.86 8.47 0.04
N SER A 70 -2.29 8.44 -1.23
CA SER A 70 -3.72 8.54 -1.57
C SER A 70 -4.55 7.40 -0.98
N VAL A 71 -4.03 6.17 -0.96
CA VAL A 71 -4.71 5.01 -0.38
C VAL A 71 -4.56 4.99 1.14
N THR A 72 -3.38 5.32 1.66
CA THR A 72 -3.06 5.20 3.10
C THR A 72 -3.59 6.34 3.95
N ARG A 73 -3.82 7.54 3.39
CA ARG A 73 -4.32 8.70 4.17
C ARG A 73 -5.75 8.54 4.64
N ASN A 74 -6.61 7.93 3.81
CA ASN A 74 -8.02 7.66 4.14
C ASN A 74 -8.29 6.15 4.22
N TYR A 75 -7.32 5.39 4.72
CA TYR A 75 -7.43 3.93 4.81
C TYR A 75 -8.66 3.48 5.61
N GLN A 76 -9.09 4.27 6.59
CA GLN A 76 -10.28 3.99 7.39
C GLN A 76 -11.52 3.87 6.51
N SER A 77 -11.75 4.81 5.60
CA SER A 77 -12.90 4.78 4.69
C SER A 77 -12.83 3.57 3.76
N ILE A 78 -11.65 3.27 3.21
CA ILE A 78 -11.43 2.10 2.36
C ILE A 78 -11.71 0.80 3.14
N VAL A 79 -11.23 0.68 4.37
CA VAL A 79 -11.46 -0.50 5.22
C VAL A 79 -12.94 -0.68 5.54
N TRP A 80 -13.67 0.39 5.91
CA TRP A 80 -15.12 0.28 6.15
C TRP A 80 -15.91 -0.09 4.89
N THR A 81 -15.53 0.47 3.74
CA THR A 81 -16.16 0.12 2.46
C THR A 81 -15.84 -1.32 2.02
N GLY A 82 -14.62 -1.80 2.28
CA GLY A 82 -14.24 -3.20 2.08
C GLY A 82 -14.94 -4.14 3.05
N LEU A 83 -15.17 -3.73 4.30
CA LEU A 83 -15.98 -4.49 5.25
C LEU A 83 -17.44 -4.58 4.80
N LEU A 84 -18.02 -3.47 4.32
CA LEU A 84 -19.34 -3.46 3.71
C LEU A 84 -19.40 -4.41 2.51
N ALA A 85 -18.39 -4.37 1.64
CA ALA A 85 -18.25 -5.28 0.49
C ALA A 85 -18.24 -6.75 0.94
N LEU A 86 -17.46 -7.07 1.98
CA LEU A 86 -17.36 -8.42 2.53
C LEU A 86 -18.68 -8.90 3.13
N ILE A 87 -19.40 -8.03 3.85
CA ILE A 87 -20.72 -8.35 4.42
C ILE A 87 -21.74 -8.62 3.32
N LEU A 88 -21.78 -7.76 2.29
CA LEU A 88 -22.67 -7.95 1.14
C LEU A 88 -22.33 -9.25 0.39
N LEU A 89 -21.05 -9.48 0.10
CA LEU A 89 -20.56 -10.70 -0.51
C LEU A 89 -20.96 -11.94 0.29
N TYR A 90 -20.78 -11.92 1.61
CA TYR A 90 -21.20 -12.99 2.50
C TYR A 90 -22.71 -13.27 2.42
N GLY A 91 -23.53 -12.21 2.37
CA GLY A 91 -24.98 -12.32 2.17
C GLY A 91 -25.33 -13.01 0.84
N PHE A 92 -24.70 -12.59 -0.27
CA PHE A 92 -24.89 -13.23 -1.57
C PHE A 92 -24.41 -14.70 -1.56
N SER A 93 -23.28 -15.01 -0.90
CA SER A 93 -22.79 -16.39 -0.78
C SER A 93 -23.73 -17.30 0.02
N ILE A 94 -24.39 -16.81 1.08
CA ILE A 94 -25.42 -17.60 1.78
C ILE A 94 -26.62 -17.84 0.87
N LEU A 95 -27.10 -16.82 0.17
CA LEU A 95 -28.23 -16.97 -0.76
C LEU A 95 -27.89 -17.97 -1.88
N GLY A 96 -26.68 -17.88 -2.45
CA GLY A 96 -26.16 -18.84 -3.41
C GLY A 96 -26.09 -20.26 -2.85
N PHE A 97 -25.60 -20.43 -1.63
CA PHE A 97 -25.51 -21.73 -0.97
C PHE A 97 -26.89 -22.34 -0.64
N LEU A 98 -27.89 -21.53 -0.28
CA LEU A 98 -29.21 -22.04 0.08
C LEU A 98 -30.07 -22.37 -1.15
N PHE A 99 -30.03 -21.53 -2.19
CA PHE A 99 -30.92 -21.67 -3.35
C PHE A 99 -30.26 -22.31 -4.57
N PHE A 100 -28.96 -22.11 -4.76
CA PHE A 100 -28.27 -22.42 -6.03
C PHE A 100 -27.07 -23.36 -5.88
N ARG A 101 -26.92 -24.04 -4.72
CA ARG A 101 -25.81 -24.98 -4.44
C ARG A 101 -25.55 -25.97 -5.57
N HIS A 102 -26.61 -26.45 -6.22
CA HIS A 102 -26.53 -27.45 -7.26
C HIS A 102 -26.03 -26.92 -8.60
N ASP A 103 -25.95 -25.60 -8.82
CA ASP A 103 -25.47 -25.02 -10.08
C ASP A 103 -23.98 -24.62 -10.06
N PHE A 104 -23.28 -24.79 -8.93
CA PHE A 104 -21.86 -24.49 -8.79
C PHE A 104 -21.00 -25.67 -9.25
N TYR A 105 -20.78 -25.75 -10.56
CA TYR A 105 -19.77 -26.63 -11.17
C TYR A 105 -18.61 -25.80 -11.69
N LEU A 106 -17.40 -26.32 -11.53
CA LEU A 106 -16.20 -25.70 -12.05
C LEU A 106 -15.45 -26.72 -12.89
N ASP A 107 -15.11 -26.32 -14.10
CA ASP A 107 -14.26 -27.09 -14.99
C ASP A 107 -12.83 -27.01 -14.45
N VAL A 108 -12.28 -28.15 -14.02
CA VAL A 108 -10.93 -28.24 -13.48
C VAL A 108 -10.06 -28.99 -14.47
N ASP A 109 -8.98 -28.36 -14.91
CA ASP A 109 -7.94 -29.05 -15.67
C ASP A 109 -7.21 -30.02 -14.74
N PRO A 110 -7.15 -31.32 -15.04
CA PRO A 110 -6.41 -32.28 -14.24
C PRO A 110 -4.92 -31.90 -14.26
N VAL A 111 -4.30 -31.87 -13.09
CA VAL A 111 -2.84 -31.70 -12.99
C VAL A 111 -2.22 -32.96 -13.57
N GLU A 112 -1.57 -32.85 -14.74
CA GLU A 112 -0.73 -33.92 -15.26
C GLU A 112 0.36 -34.21 -14.21
N ALA A 113 0.32 -35.40 -13.61
CA ALA A 113 1.38 -35.85 -12.75
C ALA A 113 2.62 -36.11 -13.62
N ASP A 114 3.54 -35.16 -13.64
CA ASP A 114 4.84 -35.30 -14.29
C ASP A 114 5.52 -36.59 -13.80
N SER A 115 5.48 -37.62 -14.65
CA SER A 115 6.22 -38.87 -14.50
C SER A 115 7.67 -38.64 -14.92
N SER A 116 8.35 -37.70 -14.27
CA SER A 116 9.76 -37.39 -14.54
C SER A 116 10.65 -37.83 -13.38
N ALA A 117 10.72 -39.14 -13.13
CA ALA A 117 11.86 -39.81 -12.50
C ALA A 117 11.68 -41.34 -12.52
N THR A 118 12.02 -42.01 -13.62
CA THR A 118 12.53 -43.38 -13.51
C THR A 118 13.71 -43.54 -14.46
N ILE A 119 14.88 -43.60 -13.84
CA ILE A 119 16.15 -43.95 -14.45
C ILE A 119 15.96 -45.29 -15.17
N SER A 120 16.24 -45.29 -16.48
CA SER A 120 16.42 -46.50 -17.26
C SER A 120 17.63 -47.28 -16.72
N SER A 121 17.39 -48.39 -16.02
CA SER A 121 18.37 -49.45 -15.82
C SER A 121 17.72 -50.79 -16.15
N GLY A 122 18.13 -51.38 -17.26
CA GLY A 122 17.63 -52.66 -17.74
C GLY A 122 18.22 -53.87 -17.02
N LEU A 123 17.43 -54.94 -16.91
CA LEU A 123 17.72 -56.32 -17.36
C LEU A 123 16.46 -57.20 -17.11
N PRO A 124 16.26 -58.32 -17.83
CA PRO A 124 15.02 -59.09 -17.82
C PRO A 124 15.12 -60.32 -16.90
N SER A 125 14.02 -60.72 -16.24
CA SER A 125 13.58 -62.12 -16.12
C SER A 125 12.38 -62.27 -15.18
N GLU A 126 11.38 -62.97 -15.69
CA GLU A 126 10.69 -64.10 -15.06
C GLU A 126 9.95 -63.96 -13.71
N THR A 127 8.63 -64.16 -13.84
CA THR A 127 7.79 -65.08 -13.05
C THR A 127 7.57 -64.77 -11.56
N CYS A 128 6.32 -64.44 -11.22
CA CYS A 128 5.71 -64.92 -9.97
C CYS A 128 4.24 -65.31 -10.20
N PRO A 129 3.75 -66.43 -9.61
CA PRO A 129 2.47 -67.04 -9.90
C PRO A 129 1.34 -66.51 -9.00
N SER A 130 0.12 -66.85 -9.39
CA SER A 130 -1.15 -66.70 -8.67
C SER A 130 -1.05 -66.92 -7.14
N GLU A 131 -1.43 -65.92 -6.35
CA GLU A 131 -2.61 -65.92 -5.46
C GLU A 131 -2.70 -64.61 -4.63
N GLY A 132 -3.84 -63.88 -4.76
CA GLY A 132 -4.40 -63.01 -3.72
C GLY A 132 -3.88 -61.57 -3.56
N CYS A 133 -4.46 -60.60 -4.29
CA CYS A 133 -4.61 -59.21 -3.82
C CYS A 133 -5.97 -58.66 -4.30
N PRO A 134 -6.88 -58.22 -3.39
CA PRO A 134 -8.20 -57.74 -3.77
C PRO A 134 -8.18 -56.25 -4.10
N GLY A 135 -8.63 -55.93 -5.31
CA GLY A 135 -9.19 -54.61 -5.65
C GLY A 135 -8.20 -53.58 -6.19
N LEU A 136 -8.03 -53.55 -7.50
CA LEU A 136 -8.21 -52.34 -8.32
C LEU A 136 -8.31 -52.80 -9.78
N LYS A 137 -9.50 -52.67 -10.37
CA LYS A 137 -9.73 -52.96 -11.78
C LYS A 137 -9.65 -51.61 -12.50
N PRO A 138 -8.64 -51.32 -13.34
CA PRO A 138 -8.78 -50.24 -14.30
C PRO A 138 -9.63 -50.83 -15.44
N THR A 139 -10.95 -50.62 -15.38
CA THR A 139 -11.77 -50.78 -16.58
C THR A 139 -11.53 -49.56 -17.44
N GLY A 140 -10.50 -49.63 -18.29
CA GLY A 140 -10.46 -48.83 -19.50
C GLY A 140 -11.69 -49.20 -20.33
N LYS A 141 -12.58 -48.24 -20.51
CA LYS A 141 -13.62 -48.25 -21.52
C LYS A 141 -13.53 -46.90 -22.21
N ASP A 142 -13.16 -46.96 -23.48
CA ASP A 142 -13.32 -45.86 -24.43
C ASP A 142 -14.79 -45.40 -24.41
N GLY A 143 -14.98 -44.15 -24.02
CA GLY A 143 -16.24 -43.43 -23.97
C GLY A 143 -15.91 -41.94 -23.92
N ASP A 144 -16.45 -41.20 -24.85
CA ASP A 144 -16.32 -39.75 -25.00
C ASP A 144 -17.06 -39.06 -23.84
N ASP A 145 -16.45 -39.00 -22.65
CA ASP A 145 -17.09 -38.48 -21.44
C ASP A 145 -16.37 -37.20 -20.96
N ASP A 146 -16.70 -36.07 -21.58
CA ASP A 146 -16.34 -34.71 -21.13
C ASP A 146 -16.94 -34.33 -19.76
N ASP A 147 -17.73 -35.21 -19.14
CA ASP A 147 -18.43 -34.96 -17.86
C ASP A 147 -17.58 -35.23 -16.60
N ASP A 148 -16.42 -35.87 -16.72
CA ASP A 148 -15.51 -36.11 -15.58
C ASP A 148 -14.67 -34.88 -15.17
N LYS A 149 -14.81 -33.75 -15.87
CA LYS A 149 -14.05 -32.49 -15.61
C LYS A 149 -14.77 -31.50 -14.69
N LYS A 150 -16.03 -31.75 -14.31
CA LYS A 150 -16.86 -30.80 -13.55
C LYS A 150 -16.92 -31.15 -12.07
N ILE A 151 -16.19 -30.40 -11.25
CA ILE A 151 -16.16 -30.57 -9.79
C ILE A 151 -17.15 -29.60 -9.13
N LYS A 152 -17.89 -30.06 -8.11
CA LYS A 152 -18.77 -29.20 -7.31
C LYS A 152 -17.94 -28.28 -6.41
N SER A 153 -18.00 -26.97 -6.63
CA SER A 153 -17.16 -26.01 -5.88
C SER A 153 -17.78 -25.50 -4.58
N CYS A 154 -19.09 -25.68 -4.37
CA CYS A 154 -19.84 -25.09 -3.25
C CYS A 154 -20.45 -26.20 -2.34
N GLU A 155 -19.63 -27.13 -1.86
CA GLU A 155 -20.13 -28.17 -0.92
C GLU A 155 -20.26 -27.68 0.53
N THR A 156 -19.37 -26.78 0.94
CA THR A 156 -19.39 -26.12 2.26
C THR A 156 -19.61 -24.62 2.09
N LEU A 157 -20.23 -23.99 3.09
CA LEU A 157 -20.46 -22.54 3.08
C LEU A 157 -19.14 -21.77 2.90
N TRP A 158 -18.07 -22.23 3.56
CA TRP A 158 -16.74 -21.63 3.46
C TRP A 158 -16.18 -21.67 2.04
N MET A 159 -16.24 -22.82 1.36
CA MET A 159 -15.79 -22.93 -0.03
C MET A 159 -16.65 -22.06 -0.96
N CYS A 160 -17.96 -21.99 -0.70
CA CYS A 160 -18.86 -21.14 -1.48
C CYS A 160 -18.51 -19.64 -1.34
N ILE A 161 -18.18 -19.18 -0.14
CA ILE A 161 -17.74 -17.80 0.10
C ILE A 161 -16.42 -17.52 -0.63
N LEU A 162 -15.42 -18.39 -0.48
CA LEU A 162 -14.14 -18.23 -1.15
C LEU A 162 -14.30 -18.24 -2.68
N GLN A 163 -15.14 -19.13 -3.21
CA GLN A 163 -15.41 -19.24 -4.63
C GLN A 163 -16.12 -17.99 -5.17
N THR A 164 -17.14 -17.51 -4.46
CA THR A 164 -17.87 -16.27 -4.82
C THR A 164 -16.94 -15.05 -4.75
N MET A 165 -16.06 -14.99 -3.75
CA MET A 165 -15.07 -13.92 -3.62
C MET A 165 -14.04 -13.94 -4.76
N TYR A 166 -13.45 -15.10 -5.03
CA TYR A 166 -12.34 -15.23 -5.96
C TYR A 166 -12.80 -15.14 -7.43
N LEU A 167 -13.84 -15.88 -7.82
CA LEU A 167 -14.34 -15.85 -9.20
C LEU A 167 -15.36 -14.75 -9.42
N GLY A 168 -16.26 -14.50 -8.47
CA GLY A 168 -17.34 -13.53 -8.64
C GLY A 168 -16.87 -12.07 -8.69
N LEU A 169 -15.83 -11.68 -7.95
CA LEU A 169 -15.28 -10.32 -8.02
C LEU A 169 -14.27 -10.12 -9.15
N ARG A 170 -13.63 -11.20 -9.63
CA ARG A 170 -12.55 -11.13 -10.62
C ARG A 170 -13.05 -11.23 -12.06
N ASN A 171 -14.04 -12.08 -12.31
CA ASN A 171 -14.63 -12.23 -13.63
C ASN A 171 -15.60 -11.06 -13.83
N GLY A 172 -15.28 -10.16 -14.76
CA GLY A 172 -15.89 -8.84 -14.86
C GLY A 172 -17.43 -8.78 -14.97
N GLY A 173 -18.12 -9.87 -15.33
CA GLY A 173 -19.58 -9.97 -15.37
C GLY A 173 -20.24 -10.48 -14.07
N GLY A 174 -19.45 -10.74 -13.02
CA GLY A 174 -19.95 -11.19 -11.73
C GLY A 174 -20.02 -12.72 -11.62
N ILE A 175 -20.81 -13.21 -10.66
CA ILE A 175 -20.96 -14.64 -10.38
C ILE A 175 -21.71 -15.41 -11.48
N GLY A 176 -22.55 -14.72 -12.27
CA GLY A 176 -23.33 -15.32 -13.35
C GLY A 176 -22.49 -15.93 -14.48
N ASP A 177 -21.29 -15.41 -14.74
CA ASP A 177 -20.37 -15.92 -15.79
C ASP A 177 -19.73 -17.27 -15.42
N VAL A 178 -19.74 -17.61 -14.13
CA VAL A 178 -19.09 -18.82 -13.56
C VAL A 178 -20.11 -19.93 -13.37
N LEU A 179 -21.33 -19.52 -13.14
CA LEU A 179 -22.44 -20.38 -12.82
C LEU A 179 -22.99 -21.00 -14.11
N ARG A 180 -23.50 -22.23 -14.02
CA ARG A 180 -24.17 -22.87 -15.16
C ARG A 180 -25.26 -21.94 -15.71
N ASN A 181 -25.27 -21.74 -17.03
CA ASN A 181 -26.33 -21.03 -17.72
C ASN A 181 -27.68 -21.77 -17.52
N PRO A 182 -28.67 -21.16 -16.84
CA PRO A 182 -29.96 -21.78 -16.64
C PRO A 182 -30.74 -21.83 -17.95
N ALA A 183 -31.50 -22.90 -18.18
CA ALA A 183 -32.35 -22.96 -19.35
C ALA A 183 -33.63 -22.10 -19.19
N PRO A 184 -34.19 -21.49 -20.26
CA PRO A 184 -35.36 -20.60 -20.18
C PRO A 184 -36.65 -21.24 -19.63
N TRP A 185 -36.73 -22.58 -19.62
CA TRP A 185 -37.89 -23.35 -19.18
C TRP A 185 -37.78 -23.84 -17.72
N GLU A 186 -36.73 -23.46 -17.00
CA GLU A 186 -36.59 -23.76 -15.58
C GLU A 186 -37.41 -22.76 -14.73
N ASP A 187 -38.21 -23.23 -13.77
CA ASP A 187 -39.10 -22.38 -12.94
C ASP A 187 -38.34 -21.29 -12.15
N MET A 188 -37.05 -21.52 -11.87
CA MET A 188 -36.17 -20.60 -11.13
C MET A 188 -35.33 -19.69 -12.04
N PHE A 189 -35.56 -19.71 -13.36
CA PHE A 189 -34.79 -18.91 -14.33
C PHE A 189 -34.80 -17.41 -13.99
N VAL A 190 -35.98 -16.84 -13.72
CA VAL A 190 -36.11 -15.40 -13.43
C VAL A 190 -35.40 -15.03 -12.13
N TRP A 191 -35.52 -15.86 -11.09
CA TRP A 191 -34.84 -15.64 -9.81
C TRP A 191 -33.33 -15.73 -9.94
N ARG A 192 -32.83 -16.65 -10.77
CA ARG A 192 -31.40 -16.76 -11.06
C ARG A 192 -30.87 -15.53 -11.80
N VAL A 193 -31.53 -15.10 -12.87
CA VAL A 193 -31.14 -13.90 -13.61
C VAL A 193 -31.16 -12.66 -12.71
N ALA A 194 -32.19 -12.52 -11.87
CA ALA A 194 -32.27 -11.42 -10.91
C ALA A 194 -31.14 -11.46 -9.88
N TYR A 195 -30.76 -12.64 -9.38
CA TYR A 195 -29.64 -12.82 -8.47
C TYR A 195 -28.31 -12.40 -9.11
N ASP A 196 -28.02 -12.89 -10.33
CA ASP A 196 -26.78 -12.58 -11.05
C ASP A 196 -26.69 -11.08 -11.40
N MET A 197 -27.80 -10.48 -11.86
CA MET A 197 -27.88 -9.05 -12.16
C MET A 197 -27.71 -8.18 -10.91
N THR A 198 -28.33 -8.56 -9.79
CA THR A 198 -28.23 -7.82 -8.53
C THR A 198 -26.80 -7.92 -7.98
N PHE A 199 -26.17 -9.10 -8.06
CA PHE A 199 -24.78 -9.28 -7.68
C PHE A 199 -23.86 -8.35 -8.50
N PHE A 200 -24.00 -8.34 -9.83
CA PHE A 200 -23.21 -7.51 -10.72
C PHE A 200 -23.36 -6.01 -10.42
N VAL A 201 -24.60 -5.52 -10.33
CA VAL A 201 -24.86 -4.09 -10.07
C VAL A 201 -24.37 -3.67 -8.68
N VAL A 202 -24.69 -4.46 -7.65
CA VAL A 202 -24.38 -4.06 -6.27
C VAL A 202 -22.89 -4.22 -5.96
N LEU A 203 -22.29 -5.38 -6.22
CA LEU A 203 -20.90 -5.63 -5.81
C LEU A 203 -19.90 -5.06 -6.81
N ILE A 204 -20.09 -5.27 -8.12
CA ILE A 204 -19.12 -4.83 -9.12
C ILE A 204 -19.33 -3.35 -9.45
N VAL A 205 -20.54 -2.95 -9.85
CA VAL A 205 -20.76 -1.57 -10.31
C VAL A 205 -20.78 -0.56 -9.18
N ILE A 206 -21.43 -0.85 -8.05
CA ILE A 206 -21.52 0.12 -6.94
C ILE A 206 -20.30 0.01 -6.03
N VAL A 207 -20.02 -1.16 -5.45
CA VAL A 207 -19.01 -1.28 -4.39
C VAL A 207 -17.57 -1.11 -4.90
N LEU A 208 -17.16 -1.76 -5.99
CA LEU A 208 -15.80 -1.59 -6.52
C LEU A 208 -15.56 -0.15 -7.00
N ASN A 209 -16.52 0.47 -7.69
CA ASN A 209 -16.40 1.87 -8.11
C ASN A 209 -16.43 2.86 -6.94
N LEU A 210 -17.10 2.53 -5.83
CA LEU A 210 -17.04 3.34 -4.61
C LEU A 210 -15.61 3.31 -4.02
N ILE A 211 -14.96 2.14 -3.98
CA ILE A 211 -13.56 2.03 -3.52
C ILE A 211 -12.64 2.89 -4.40
N PHE A 212 -12.75 2.78 -5.73
CA PHE A 212 -11.99 3.64 -6.65
C PHE A 212 -12.34 5.11 -6.49
N GLY A 213 -13.62 5.44 -6.26
CA GLY A 213 -14.09 6.79 -6.00
C GLY A 213 -13.42 7.42 -4.78
N VAL A 214 -13.33 6.69 -3.67
CA VAL A 214 -12.61 7.15 -2.46
C VAL A 214 -11.13 7.39 -2.74
N ILE A 215 -10.48 6.52 -3.52
CA ILE A 215 -9.05 6.69 -3.88
C ILE A 215 -8.85 7.92 -4.79
N ILE A 216 -9.76 8.17 -5.74
CA ILE A 216 -9.68 9.33 -6.62
C ILE A 216 -9.89 10.63 -5.83
N ASP A 217 -10.83 10.63 -4.90
CA ASP A 217 -11.11 11.78 -4.02
C ASP A 217 -9.88 12.15 -3.18
N THR A 218 -9.27 11.16 -2.52
CA THR A 218 -8.07 11.40 -1.69
C THR A 218 -6.85 11.79 -2.51
N PHE A 219 -6.74 11.30 -3.75
CA PHE A 219 -5.70 11.76 -4.68
C PHE A 219 -5.93 13.22 -5.08
N GLY A 220 -7.19 13.61 -5.26
CA GLY A 220 -7.61 15.00 -5.47
C GLY A 220 -7.20 15.91 -4.31
N ASP A 221 -7.49 15.49 -3.07
CA ASP A 221 -7.15 16.23 -1.85
C ASP A 221 -5.64 16.44 -1.69
N LEU A 222 -4.84 15.40 -1.91
CA LEU A 222 -3.37 15.49 -1.83
C LEU A 222 -2.81 16.51 -2.83
N ARG A 223 -3.41 16.56 -4.03
CA ARG A 223 -3.02 17.52 -5.05
C ARG A 223 -3.42 18.96 -4.67
N ALA A 224 -4.62 19.13 -4.11
CA ALA A 224 -5.11 20.42 -3.64
C ALA A 224 -4.22 20.97 -2.52
N GLU A 225 -3.90 20.16 -1.50
CA GLU A 225 -3.04 20.57 -0.38
C GLU A 225 -1.63 20.93 -0.85
N LYS A 226 -1.04 20.16 -1.77
CA LYS A 226 0.28 20.47 -2.33
C LYS A 226 0.27 21.82 -3.05
N ASN A 227 -0.74 22.05 -3.90
CA ASN A 227 -0.89 23.30 -4.62
C ASN A 227 -1.12 24.49 -3.67
N GLU A 228 -1.92 24.31 -2.62
CA GLU A 228 -2.19 25.34 -1.61
C GLU A 228 -0.90 25.72 -0.86
N LYS A 229 -0.12 24.74 -0.39
CA LYS A 229 1.17 25.00 0.27
C LYS A 229 2.15 25.73 -0.64
N GLU A 230 2.21 25.36 -1.92
CA GLU A 230 3.06 26.04 -2.90
C GLU A 230 2.59 27.48 -3.16
N GLN A 231 1.28 27.71 -3.20
CA GLN A 231 0.73 29.07 -3.32
C GLN A 231 1.04 29.93 -2.11
N ILE A 232 0.87 29.42 -0.88
CA ILE A 232 1.20 30.14 0.35
C ILE A 232 2.69 30.50 0.37
N LEU A 233 3.58 29.56 0.01
CA LEU A 233 5.03 29.81 -0.02
C LEU A 233 5.44 30.87 -1.06
N LYS A 234 4.70 30.95 -2.19
CA LYS A 234 4.97 31.93 -3.26
C LYS A 234 4.41 33.31 -2.96
N ASN A 235 3.24 33.37 -2.32
CA ASN A 235 2.50 34.62 -2.12
C ASN A 235 2.72 35.24 -0.74
N ASN A 236 3.11 34.47 0.27
CA ASN A 236 3.33 34.99 1.62
C ASN A 236 4.82 35.00 1.96
N CYS A 237 5.27 36.05 2.64
CA CYS A 237 6.62 36.09 3.18
C CYS A 237 6.76 35.16 4.39
N PHE A 238 7.78 34.30 4.42
CA PHE A 238 7.99 33.30 5.49
C PHE A 238 8.21 33.91 6.88
N ILE A 239 8.86 35.07 6.98
CA ILE A 239 9.22 35.69 8.26
C ILE A 239 8.05 36.50 8.84
N CYS A 240 7.39 37.32 8.02
CA CYS A 240 6.34 38.23 8.49
C CYS A 240 4.91 37.76 8.21
N GLY A 241 4.72 36.78 7.33
CA GLY A 241 3.39 36.29 6.94
C GLY A 241 2.57 37.26 6.09
N LEU A 242 3.16 38.38 5.63
CA LEU A 242 2.46 39.32 4.76
C LEU A 242 2.28 38.73 3.35
N ASP A 243 1.07 38.87 2.82
CA ASP A 243 0.70 38.51 1.46
C ASP A 243 1.26 39.51 0.43
N ARG A 244 1.59 39.00 -0.75
CA ARG A 244 2.14 39.74 -1.89
C ARG A 244 1.31 40.97 -2.26
N SER A 245 -0.02 40.87 -2.18
CA SER A 245 -0.95 41.96 -2.49
C SER A 245 -0.76 43.22 -1.62
N ARG A 246 -0.17 43.09 -0.43
CA ARG A 246 0.11 44.22 0.46
C ARG A 246 1.25 45.12 -0.05
N PHE A 247 2.06 44.63 -0.98
CA PHE A 247 3.23 45.33 -1.52
C PHE A 247 2.95 46.05 -2.84
N ASP A 248 1.80 45.78 -3.49
CA ASP A 248 1.45 46.37 -4.79
C ASP A 248 1.32 47.91 -4.77
N ASN A 249 1.05 48.50 -3.60
CA ASN A 249 0.90 49.95 -3.39
C ASN A 249 2.04 50.57 -2.57
N ARG A 250 3.13 49.84 -2.34
CA ARG A 250 4.28 50.29 -1.53
C ARG A 250 5.48 50.61 -2.44
N SER A 251 6.44 51.36 -1.92
CA SER A 251 7.68 51.68 -2.63
C SER A 251 8.63 50.48 -2.77
N VAL A 252 8.41 49.41 -1.99
CA VAL A 252 9.22 48.19 -1.98
C VAL A 252 8.40 47.03 -2.55
N THR A 253 8.98 46.30 -3.51
CA THR A 253 8.35 45.10 -4.10
C THR A 253 8.46 43.92 -3.16
N PHE A 254 7.56 42.94 -3.34
CA PHE A 254 7.55 41.71 -2.54
C PHE A 254 8.86 40.92 -2.68
N GLU A 255 9.41 40.83 -3.88
CA GLU A 255 10.69 40.16 -4.13
C GLU A 255 11.85 40.82 -3.39
N THR A 256 11.96 42.15 -3.44
CA THR A 256 13.00 42.89 -2.71
C THR A 256 12.84 42.71 -1.20
N HIS A 257 11.61 42.83 -0.68
CA HIS A 257 11.33 42.56 0.74
C HIS A 257 11.79 41.16 1.18
N ARG A 258 11.49 40.12 0.39
CA ARG A 258 11.85 38.73 0.71
C ARG A 258 13.36 38.47 0.64
N GLU A 259 14.07 39.11 -0.28
CA GLU A 259 15.49 38.82 -0.54
C GLU A 259 16.46 39.68 0.27
N THR A 260 16.10 40.93 0.59
CA THR A 260 16.99 41.86 1.30
C THR A 260 16.57 42.09 2.75
N GLU A 261 15.28 42.28 3.03
CA GLU A 261 14.80 42.58 4.39
C GLU A 261 14.56 41.29 5.18
N HIS A 262 13.81 40.35 4.61
CA HIS A 262 13.37 39.10 5.26
C HIS A 262 14.01 37.86 4.65
N ASN A 263 15.32 37.90 4.46
CA ASN A 263 16.08 36.77 3.96
C ASN A 263 16.32 35.72 5.05
N ILE A 264 15.83 34.50 4.82
CA ILE A 264 15.89 33.38 5.77
C ILE A 264 17.34 33.07 6.21
N TRP A 265 18.31 33.20 5.30
CA TRP A 265 19.71 32.88 5.59
C TRP A 265 20.36 33.88 6.53
N HIS A 266 20.03 35.16 6.43
CA HIS A 266 20.54 36.19 7.35
C HIS A 266 20.09 35.91 8.79
N TYR A 267 18.84 35.47 8.98
CA TYR A 267 18.35 35.04 10.29
C TYR A 267 19.10 33.81 10.80
N LEU A 268 19.37 32.81 9.94
CA LEU A 268 20.13 31.62 10.33
C LEU A 268 21.56 31.98 10.77
N TYR A 269 22.27 32.82 10.01
CA TYR A 269 23.62 33.26 10.35
C TYR A 269 23.65 34.04 11.66
N TYR A 270 22.66 34.91 11.89
CA TYR A 270 22.55 35.67 13.13
C TYR A 270 22.37 34.74 14.34
N ILE A 271 21.49 33.74 14.25
CA ILE A 271 21.28 32.74 15.32
C ILE A 271 22.57 31.96 15.59
N VAL A 272 23.27 31.48 14.55
CA VAL A 272 24.53 30.73 14.71
C VAL A 272 25.63 31.61 15.32
N MET A 273 25.74 32.88 14.89
CA MET A 273 26.68 33.84 15.46
C MET A 273 26.39 34.11 16.95
N LEU A 274 25.11 34.24 17.32
CA LEU A 274 24.72 34.39 18.71
C LEU A 274 25.12 33.15 19.52
N GLN A 275 24.84 31.94 19.02
CA GLN A 275 25.20 30.69 19.70
C GLN A 275 26.71 30.52 19.87
N SER A 276 27.52 30.92 18.89
CA SER A 276 28.99 30.83 18.99
C SER A 276 29.55 31.83 20.01
N LYS A 277 29.03 33.07 20.05
CA LYS A 277 29.40 34.07 21.06
C LYS A 277 28.99 33.65 22.49
N MET A 278 27.84 32.99 22.66
CA MET A 278 27.40 32.45 23.97
C MET A 278 28.33 31.36 24.52
N LYS A 279 28.97 30.57 23.65
CA LYS A 279 29.95 29.56 24.06
C LYS A 279 31.22 30.22 24.60
N LEU A 280 31.64 31.35 24.03
CA LEU A 280 32.86 32.06 24.43
C LEU A 280 32.68 32.94 25.68
N ASN A 281 31.57 33.69 25.81
CA ASN A 281 31.41 34.71 26.85
C ASN A 281 30.35 34.34 27.89
N SER A 282 30.75 34.21 29.16
CA SER A 282 29.85 33.84 30.28
C SER A 282 28.90 34.97 30.72
N LEU A 283 29.27 36.24 30.50
CA LEU A 283 28.39 37.41 30.73
C LEU A 283 27.29 37.52 29.66
N ASP A 284 27.62 37.34 28.38
CA ASP A 284 26.66 37.36 27.27
C ASP A 284 25.65 36.21 27.35
N ARG A 285 26.06 35.08 27.95
CA ARG A 285 25.15 33.95 28.23
C ARG A 285 24.07 34.33 29.25
N LYS A 286 24.42 35.12 30.29
CA LYS A 286 23.46 35.54 31.33
C LYS A 286 22.50 36.61 30.81
N SER A 287 22.97 37.55 29.99
CA SER A 287 22.11 38.56 29.35
C SER A 287 21.14 37.95 28.34
N TYR A 288 21.60 36.98 27.53
CA TYR A 288 20.74 36.28 26.58
C TYR A 288 19.70 35.37 27.25
N VAL A 289 20.05 34.64 28.30
CA VAL A 289 19.06 33.82 29.06
C VAL A 289 17.98 34.71 29.70
N LEU A 290 18.33 35.92 30.15
CA LEU A 290 17.33 36.91 30.59
C LEU A 290 16.44 37.39 29.43
N MET A 291 17.02 37.58 28.24
CA MET A 291 16.30 38.00 27.04
C MET A 291 15.42 36.89 26.45
N CYS A 292 15.80 35.61 26.57
CA CYS A 292 15.00 34.45 26.16
C CYS A 292 13.97 34.00 27.18
N LYS A 293 14.21 34.20 28.48
CA LYS A 293 13.21 33.94 29.54
C LYS A 293 12.27 35.12 29.77
N GLY A 294 12.59 36.30 29.26
CA GLY A 294 11.65 37.41 29.14
C GLY A 294 10.64 37.19 28.01
N PRO A 295 9.53 37.94 27.97
CA PRO A 295 8.46 37.87 26.97
C PRO A 295 8.88 38.26 25.54
N ILE A 296 10.18 38.18 25.24
CA ILE A 296 10.84 38.58 23.99
C ILE A 296 10.95 37.39 23.02
N TRP A 297 11.08 36.16 23.54
CA TRP A 297 11.03 34.94 22.71
C TRP A 297 9.65 34.23 22.73
N THR A 298 8.63 34.84 23.35
CA THR A 298 7.24 34.43 23.19
C THR A 298 6.68 34.94 21.87
N GLY A 299 7.28 34.58 20.72
CA GLY A 299 6.74 34.86 19.37
C GLY A 299 6.38 36.32 19.02
N SER A 300 6.74 37.29 19.87
CA SER A 300 6.21 38.66 19.90
C SER A 300 7.12 39.68 19.21
N GLN A 301 8.38 39.32 18.95
CA GLN A 301 9.37 40.16 18.25
C GLN A 301 9.78 39.64 16.87
N MET A 302 9.37 38.42 16.48
CA MET A 302 9.17 38.19 15.06
C MET A 302 7.99 39.07 14.66
N PRO A 303 8.03 39.76 13.50
CA PRO A 303 6.85 40.45 12.96
C PRO A 303 5.82 39.40 12.51
N ALA A 304 5.43 38.50 13.40
CA ALA A 304 4.49 37.43 13.19
C ALA A 304 3.10 38.01 13.43
N TYR A 305 2.45 38.41 12.34
CA TYR A 305 1.00 38.44 12.34
C TYR A 305 0.53 36.97 12.42
N HIS A 306 0.36 36.47 13.65
CA HIS A 306 -0.36 35.24 14.01
C HIS A 306 -0.48 34.17 12.90
N VAL A 307 0.63 33.51 12.54
CA VAL A 307 0.55 32.22 11.85
C VAL A 307 0.66 31.14 12.92
N LYS A 308 -0.49 30.61 13.35
CA LYS A 308 -0.54 29.32 14.06
C LYS A 308 -0.23 28.25 13.01
N ILE A 309 0.96 27.65 13.12
CA ILE A 309 1.27 26.34 12.53
C ILE A 309 0.60 25.28 13.39
#